data_AF-A0A2E2FKH2-F1
#
_entry.id   AF-A0A2E2FKH2-F1
#
_cell.length_a   1.000
_cell.length_b   1.000
_cell.length_c   1.000
_cell.angle_alpha   90.00
_cell.angle_beta   90.00
_cell.angle_gamma   90.00
#
_symmetry.space_group_name_H-M   'P 1'
#
loop_
_entity.id
_entity.type
_entity.pdbx_description
1 polymer ?
#
loop_
_entity_poly.entity_id
_entity_poly.type
_entity_poly.pdbx_seq_one_letter_code
_entity_poly.pdbx_strand_id
1 'polypeptide(L)'
;MKKLVAIGLFAILFLPFALKLLIYIEFKVKQDFIAEVLCVNRDKPITMCGGKCYLNKQLNKLEEQENDIPDIIYKEIQSCVLSLATFTLKNNSYYIPEVFTQKSKISILNGHLLAVFHPPQFLRFPY
;
A
#
# COMPACT_ATOMS: atom_id res chain seq x y z
N MET A 1 -8.04 -31.74 -10.30
CA MET A 1 -7.06 -30.83 -10.95
C MET A 1 -7.42 -29.35 -10.77
N LYS A 2 -8.62 -28.88 -11.13
CA LYS A 2 -9.03 -27.47 -11.00
C LYS A 2 -8.83 -26.86 -9.59
N LYS A 3 -9.09 -27.63 -8.54
CA LYS A 3 -8.88 -27.20 -7.13
C LYS A 3 -7.40 -26.97 -6.79
N LEU A 4 -6.49 -27.81 -7.30
CA LEU A 4 -5.05 -27.66 -7.06
C LEU A 4 -4.49 -26.43 -7.78
N VAL A 5 -4.98 -26.15 -9.00
CA VAL A 5 -4.63 -24.93 -9.74
C VAL A 5 -5.10 -23.68 -8.99
N ALA A 6 -6.33 -23.69 -8.47
CA ALA A 6 -6.86 -22.58 -7.68
C ALA A 6 -6.07 -22.33 -6.38
N ILE A 7 -5.70 -23.40 -5.68
CA ILE A 7 -4.87 -23.31 -4.47
C ILE A 7 -3.48 -22.76 -4.81
N GLY A 8 -2.86 -23.24 -5.90
CA GLY A 8 -1.56 -22.74 -6.36
C GLY A 8 -1.59 -21.26 -6.70
N LEU A 9 -2.62 -20.81 -7.43
CA LEU A 9 -2.80 -19.40 -7.78
C LEU A 9 -2.96 -18.52 -6.53
N PHE A 10 -3.77 -18.96 -5.58
CA PHE A 10 -3.97 -18.25 -4.32
C PHE A 10 -2.67 -18.16 -3.50
N ALA A 11 -1.91 -19.26 -3.42
CA ALA A 11 -0.65 -19.29 -2.69
C ALA A 11 0.39 -18.31 -3.28
N ILE A 12 0.50 -18.23 -4.61
CA ILE A 12 1.40 -17.31 -5.30
C ILE A 12 1.00 -15.85 -5.01
N LEU A 13 -0.30 -15.53 -5.06
CA LEU A 13 -0.80 -14.19 -4.79
C LEU A 13 -0.59 -13.77 -3.32
N PHE A 14 -0.68 -14.73 -2.39
CA PHE A 14 -0.55 -14.47 -0.96
C PHE A 14 0.91 -14.38 -0.48
N LEU A 15 1.85 -14.97 -1.22
CA LEU A 15 3.27 -15.00 -0.88
C LEU A 15 3.87 -13.61 -0.53
N PRO A 16 3.70 -12.53 -1.32
CA PRO A 16 4.28 -11.22 -0.98
C PRO A 16 3.73 -10.65 0.33
N PHE A 17 2.44 -10.90 0.62
CA PHE A 17 1.84 -10.48 1.88
C PHE A 17 2.39 -11.26 3.07
N ALA A 18 2.57 -12.58 2.93
CA ALA A 18 3.17 -13.42 3.95
C ALA A 18 4.61 -12.98 4.29
N LEU A 19 5.42 -12.59 3.30
CA LEU A 19 6.78 -12.08 3.52
C LEU A 19 6.78 -10.80 4.35
N LYS A 20 5.92 -9.83 4.01
CA LYS A 20 5.79 -8.57 4.79
C LYS A 20 5.32 -8.84 6.23
N LEU A 21 4.40 -9.80 6.42
CA LEU A 21 3.95 -10.22 7.74
C LEU A 21 5.07 -10.86 8.57
N LEU A 22 5.89 -11.73 7.98
CA LEU A 22 7.00 -12.36 8.69
C LEU A 22 7.99 -11.32 9.22
N ILE A 23 8.35 -10.32 8.41
CA ILE A 23 9.24 -9.22 8.84
C ILE A 23 8.61 -8.44 10.01
N TYR A 24 7.32 -8.17 9.93
CA TYR A 24 6.61 -7.47 11.00
C TYR A 24 6.59 -8.26 12.31
N ILE A 25 6.32 -9.57 12.23
CA ILE A 25 6.31 -10.46 13.40
C ILE A 25 7.71 -10.53 14.03
N GLU A 26 8.75 -10.73 13.23
CA GLU A 26 10.13 -10.76 13.73
C GLU A 26 10.50 -9.44 14.41
N PHE A 27 10.14 -8.31 13.80
CA PHE A 27 10.33 -7.00 14.40
C PHE A 27 9.61 -6.89 15.75
N LYS A 28 8.37 -7.39 15.86
CA LYS A 28 7.59 -7.34 17.09
C LYS A 28 8.17 -8.20 18.20
N VAL A 29 8.63 -9.42 17.87
CA VAL A 29 9.24 -10.33 18.84
C VAL A 29 10.52 -9.75 19.42
N LYS A 30 11.32 -9.03 18.61
CA LYS A 30 12.61 -8.46 19.01
C LYS A 30 12.57 -6.95 19.21
N GLN A 31 11.38 -6.37 19.40
CA GLN A 31 11.18 -4.92 19.30
C GLN A 31 12.05 -4.15 20.30
N ASP A 32 12.19 -4.64 21.53
CA ASP A 32 12.96 -3.97 22.58
C ASP A 32 14.45 -3.92 22.23
N PHE A 33 15.03 -5.05 21.83
CA PHE A 33 16.41 -5.13 21.35
C PHE A 33 16.66 -4.21 20.14
N ILE A 34 15.72 -4.20 19.18
CA ILE A 34 15.81 -3.33 18.00
C ILE A 34 15.76 -1.86 18.41
N ALA A 35 14.90 -1.49 19.36
CA ALA A 35 14.75 -0.13 19.85
C ALA A 35 16.00 0.36 20.60
N GLU A 36 16.65 -0.51 21.36
CA GLU A 36 17.84 -0.18 22.16
C GLU A 36 19.13 -0.16 21.33
N VAL A 37 19.33 -1.17 20.47
CA VAL A 37 20.61 -1.39 19.79
C VAL A 37 20.61 -0.86 18.35
N LEU A 38 19.56 -1.14 17.59
CA LEU A 38 19.51 -0.91 16.13
C LEU A 38 18.82 0.40 15.73
N CYS A 39 18.08 1.04 16.64
CA CYS A 39 17.36 2.27 16.36
C CYS A 39 18.32 3.47 16.28
N VAL A 40 18.41 4.07 15.09
CA VAL A 40 19.24 5.27 14.86
C VAL A 40 18.68 6.54 15.49
N ASN A 41 17.41 6.51 15.92
CA ASN A 41 16.73 7.66 16.53
C ASN A 41 16.68 7.57 18.06
N ARG A 42 17.28 6.57 18.69
CA ARG A 42 17.18 6.33 20.14
C ARG A 42 17.70 7.50 20.99
N ASP A 43 18.74 8.20 20.52
CA ASP A 43 19.42 9.26 21.28
C ASP A 43 18.78 10.65 21.10
N LYS A 44 17.69 10.74 20.33
CA LYS A 44 16.99 12.01 20.09
C LYS A 44 16.03 12.31 21.27
N PRO A 45 15.98 13.57 21.75
CA PRO A 45 15.39 13.92 23.05
C PRO A 45 13.87 13.67 23.17
N ILE A 46 13.15 13.48 22.05
CA ILE A 46 11.72 13.17 22.03
C ILE A 46 11.47 12.17 20.90
N THR A 47 11.61 10.86 21.14
CA THR A 47 11.30 9.86 20.10
C THR A 47 10.34 8.77 20.55
N MET A 48 9.21 8.70 19.84
CA MET A 48 8.25 7.58 19.88
C MET A 48 8.57 6.54 18.78
N CYS A 49 9.86 6.42 18.43
CA CYS A 49 10.29 5.60 17.31
C CYS A 49 10.20 4.11 17.65
N GLY A 50 10.78 3.68 18.79
CA GLY A 50 10.70 2.28 19.25
C GLY A 50 11.12 1.26 18.19
N GLY A 51 12.16 1.58 17.40
CA GLY A 51 12.68 0.71 16.34
C GLY A 51 11.97 0.83 14.98
N LYS A 52 10.92 1.66 14.82
CA LYS A 52 10.18 1.80 13.55
C LYS A 52 11.05 2.22 12.36
N CYS A 53 12.13 2.97 12.58
CA CYS A 53 13.07 3.32 11.51
C CYS A 53 13.76 2.08 10.90
N TYR A 54 14.07 1.09 11.73
CA TYR A 54 14.65 -0.17 11.29
C TYR A 54 13.63 -1.01 10.52
N LEU A 55 12.39 -1.11 11.04
CA LEU A 55 11.30 -1.79 10.34
C LEU A 55 11.07 -1.19 8.94
N ASN A 56 11.01 0.14 8.85
CA ASN A 56 10.81 0.82 7.57
C ASN A 56 11.94 0.53 6.58
N LYS A 57 13.20 0.51 7.06
CA LYS A 57 14.35 0.15 6.24
C LYS A 57 14.26 -1.30 5.72
N GLN A 58 13.76 -2.24 6.51
CA GLN A 58 13.59 -3.63 6.07
C GLN A 58 12.46 -3.78 5.04
N LEU A 59 11.35 -3.08 5.22
CA LEU A 59 10.24 -3.08 4.26
C LEU A 59 10.65 -2.45 2.93
N ASN A 60 11.35 -1.32 2.96
CA ASN A 60 11.82 -0.65 1.74
C ASN A 60 12.80 -1.53 0.93
N LYS A 61 13.65 -2.31 1.59
CA LYS A 61 14.55 -3.25 0.89
C LYS A 61 13.80 -4.32 0.09
N LEU A 62 12.66 -4.78 0.58
CA LEU A 62 11.82 -5.70 -0.19
C LEU A 62 11.23 -5.01 -1.43
N GLU A 63 10.85 -3.75 -1.29
CA GLU A 63 10.24 -2.98 -2.37
C GLU A 63 11.28 -2.55 -3.42
N GLU A 64 12.50 -2.21 -3.01
CA GLU A 64 13.62 -1.94 -3.92
C GLU A 64 13.97 -3.18 -4.77
N GLN A 65 13.99 -4.39 -4.17
CA GLN A 65 14.16 -5.63 -4.94
C GLN A 65 13.02 -5.88 -5.95
N GLU A 66 11.81 -5.39 -5.66
CA GLU A 66 10.70 -5.48 -6.59
C GLU A 66 10.86 -4.50 -7.76
N ASN A 67 11.47 -3.34 -7.54
CA ASN A 67 11.68 -2.30 -8.56
C ASN A 67 12.86 -2.59 -9.52
N ASP A 68 13.76 -3.51 -9.17
CA ASP A 68 14.85 -3.98 -10.05
C ASP A 68 14.37 -5.00 -11.11
N ILE A 69 13.06 -5.28 -11.17
CA ILE A 69 12.49 -6.08 -12.26
C ILE A 69 12.66 -5.30 -13.58
N PRO A 70 13.31 -5.86 -14.61
CA PRO A 70 13.49 -5.15 -15.87
C PRO A 70 12.14 -4.81 -16.53
N ASP A 71 12.05 -3.61 -17.11
CA ASP A 71 10.87 -3.05 -17.81
C ASP A 71 10.17 -4.02 -18.77
N ILE A 72 10.93 -4.95 -19.36
CA ILE A 72 10.45 -5.98 -20.26
C ILE A 72 9.49 -6.94 -19.53
N ILE A 73 9.85 -7.37 -18.32
CA ILE A 73 9.05 -8.27 -17.49
C ILE A 73 7.78 -7.55 -17.00
N TYR A 74 7.86 -6.27 -16.66
CA TYR A 74 6.67 -5.48 -16.30
C TYR A 74 5.65 -5.40 -17.44
N LYS A 75 6.11 -5.15 -18.67
CA LYS A 75 5.23 -5.12 -19.85
C LYS A 75 4.59 -6.49 -20.13
N GLU A 76 5.34 -7.57 -19.95
CA GLU A 76 4.83 -8.94 -20.10
C GLU A 76 3.81 -9.31 -19.02
N ILE A 77 4.05 -8.94 -17.75
CA ILE A 77 3.10 -9.12 -16.65
C ILE A 77 1.83 -8.30 -16.91
N GLN A 78 1.94 -7.05 -17.36
CA GLN A 78 0.80 -6.19 -17.66
C GLN A 78 -0.07 -6.75 -18.80
N SER A 79 0.56 -7.31 -19.84
CA SER A 79 -0.13 -8.02 -20.92
C SER A 79 -0.85 -9.28 -20.41
N CYS A 80 -0.20 -10.05 -19.52
CA CYS A 80 -0.78 -11.24 -18.91
C CYS A 80 -2.01 -10.91 -18.03
N VAL A 81 -1.92 -9.87 -17.19
CA VAL A 81 -3.03 -9.40 -16.34
C VAL A 81 -4.22 -8.93 -17.18
N LEU A 82 -3.98 -8.18 -18.26
CA LEU A 82 -5.01 -7.71 -19.17
C LEU A 82 -5.71 -8.88 -19.90
N SER A 83 -4.94 -9.91 -20.29
CA SER A 83 -5.47 -11.13 -20.90
C SER A 83 -6.37 -11.92 -19.93
N LEU A 84 -5.97 -12.04 -18.67
CA LEU A 84 -6.79 -12.70 -17.64
C LEU A 84 -8.08 -11.92 -17.35
N ALA A 85 -8.00 -10.59 -17.24
CA ALA A 85 -9.17 -9.74 -17.01
C ALA A 85 -10.20 -9.88 -18.14
N THR A 86 -9.77 -9.83 -19.40
CA THR A 86 -10.67 -10.02 -20.56
C THR A 86 -11.27 -11.43 -20.63
N PHE A 87 -10.52 -12.46 -20.20
CA PHE A 87 -11.03 -13.82 -20.14
C PHE A 87 -12.16 -13.99 -19.10
N THR A 88 -12.06 -13.32 -17.94
CA THR A 88 -13.13 -13.34 -16.92
C THR A 88 -14.41 -12.63 -17.38
N LEU A 89 -14.28 -11.56 -18.17
CA LEU A 89 -15.43 -10.82 -18.72
C LEU A 89 -16.15 -11.57 -19.83
N LYS A 90 -15.44 -12.40 -20.61
CA LYS A 90 -16.04 -13.15 -21.72
C LYS A 90 -16.96 -14.29 -21.25
N ASN A 91 -16.76 -14.81 -20.05
CA ASN A 91 -17.48 -16.00 -19.55
C ASN A 91 -18.63 -15.72 -18.59
N ASN A 92 -18.94 -14.45 -18.30
CA ASN A 92 -20.04 -14.06 -17.44
C ASN A 92 -21.00 -13.16 -18.21
N SER A 93 -22.01 -13.74 -18.86
CA SER A 93 -23.16 -12.98 -19.36
C SER A 93 -24.05 -12.56 -18.18
N TYR A 94 -23.61 -11.56 -17.43
CA TYR A 94 -24.45 -10.88 -16.45
C TYR A 94 -25.03 -9.63 -17.11
N TYR A 95 -26.35 -9.53 -17.09
CA TYR A 95 -27.07 -8.34 -17.50
C TYR A 95 -26.56 -7.15 -16.65
N ILE A 96 -25.95 -6.17 -17.32
CA ILE A 96 -25.67 -4.87 -16.71
C ILE A 96 -27.03 -4.16 -16.66
N PRO A 97 -27.63 -3.88 -15.48
CA PRO A 97 -28.72 -2.91 -15.46
C PRO A 97 -28.11 -1.58 -15.89
N GLU A 98 -28.75 -0.90 -16.84
CA GLU A 98 -28.35 0.44 -17.27
C GLU A 98 -28.12 1.32 -16.03
N VAL A 99 -26.85 1.58 -15.72
CA VAL A 99 -26.51 2.64 -14.79
C VAL A 99 -26.89 3.90 -15.53
N PHE A 100 -28.02 4.47 -15.13
CA PHE A 100 -28.53 5.75 -15.58
C PHE A 100 -27.38 6.74 -15.48
N THR A 101 -26.79 7.11 -16.62
CA THR A 101 -25.82 8.19 -16.67
C THR A 101 -26.61 9.47 -16.53
N GLN A 102 -26.98 9.80 -15.28
CA GLN A 102 -27.43 11.15 -15.00
C GLN A 102 -26.19 12.03 -15.16
N LYS A 103 -26.10 12.69 -16.32
CA LYS A 103 -25.17 13.75 -16.62
C LYS A 103 -25.47 14.91 -15.67
N SER A 104 -25.08 14.78 -14.40
CA SER A 104 -25.18 15.85 -13.43
C SER A 104 -24.14 16.88 -13.80
N LYS A 105 -24.61 18.00 -14.33
CA LYS A 105 -23.84 19.23 -14.46
C LYS A 105 -23.47 19.64 -13.03
N ILE A 106 -22.27 19.29 -12.58
CA ILE A 106 -21.75 19.71 -11.27
C ILE A 106 -21.51 21.21 -11.36
N SER A 107 -22.54 22.00 -11.04
CA SER A 107 -22.39 23.40 -10.68
C SER A 107 -21.64 23.41 -9.35
N ILE A 108 -20.36 23.79 -9.41
CA ILE A 108 -19.58 24.11 -8.22
C ILE A 108 -20.28 25.29 -7.54
N LEU A 109 -21.04 25.00 -6.48
CA LEU A 109 -21.55 26.04 -5.59
C LEU A 109 -20.41 26.38 -4.62
N ASN A 110 -19.67 27.44 -4.98
CA ASN A 110 -18.75 28.10 -4.06
C ASN A 110 -19.52 28.62 -2.84
N GLY A 111 -19.04 28.28 -1.66
CA GLY A 111 -19.44 28.95 -0.43
C GLY A 111 -19.63 27.97 0.73
N HIS A 112 -18.74 28.07 1.71
CA HIS A 112 -18.95 27.68 3.12
C HIS A 112 -18.60 26.27 3.62
N LEU A 113 -18.02 25.34 2.85
CA LEU A 113 -17.57 24.04 3.42
C LEU A 113 -16.05 23.88 3.64
N LEU A 114 -15.24 24.90 3.36
CA LEU A 114 -13.76 24.84 3.53
C LEU A 114 -13.24 25.46 4.84
N ALA A 115 -14.10 25.76 5.81
CA ALA A 115 -13.71 26.51 7.01
C ALA A 115 -13.30 25.65 8.22
N VAL A 116 -12.98 24.36 8.06
CA VAL A 116 -12.77 23.45 9.22
C VAL A 116 -11.32 22.98 9.41
N PHE A 117 -10.40 23.25 8.49
CA PHE A 117 -8.99 22.91 8.72
C PHE A 117 -8.04 24.04 8.35
N HIS A 118 -7.78 24.91 9.33
CA HIS A 118 -6.55 25.67 9.39
C HIS A 118 -5.82 25.30 10.69
N PRO A 119 -4.51 25.01 10.65
CA PRO A 119 -3.72 24.86 11.88
C PRO A 119 -3.65 26.21 12.62
N PRO A 120 -3.56 26.23 13.96
CA PRO A 120 -3.40 27.46 14.72
C PRO A 120 -2.13 28.19 14.27
N GLN A 121 -2.28 29.42 13.78
CA GLN A 121 -1.16 30.32 13.50
C GLN A 121 -0.61 30.80 14.84
N PHE A 122 0.33 30.05 15.41
CA PHE A 122 1.11 30.57 16.53
C PHE A 122 1.96 31.74 16.05
N LEU A 123 1.59 32.90 16.58
CA LEU A 123 2.28 34.18 16.50
C LEU A 123 3.79 34.01 16.65
N ARG A 124 4.56 34.55 15.68
CA ARG A 124 5.97 34.87 15.86
C ARG A 124 6.07 35.87 17.02
N PHE A 125 6.64 35.46 18.15
CA PHE A 125 7.18 36.38 19.12
C PHE A 125 8.65 36.68 18.76
N PRO A 126 9.07 37.95 18.70
CA PRO A 126 10.46 38.32 18.44
C PRO A 126 11.23 38.34 19.76
N TYR A 127 12.21 37.45 19.91
CA TYR A 127 13.42 37.69 20.71
C TYR A 127 14.59 37.03 19.98
#